data_AF-A0A1X9XQK6-F1
#
_entry.id   AF-A0A1X9XQK6-F1
#
_cell.length_a   1.000
_cell.length_b   1.000
_cell.length_c   1.000
_cell.angle_alpha   90.00
_cell.angle_beta   90.00
_cell.angle_gamma   90.00
#
_symmetry.space_group_name_H-M   'P 1'
#
loop_
_entity.id
_entity.type
_entity.pdbx_description
1 polymer ?
#
loop_
_entity_poly.entity_id
_entity_poly.type
_entity_poly.pdbx_seq_one_letter_code
_entity_poly.pdbx_strand_id
1 'polypeptide(L)'
;NVKETGLRVDDADLDRAIGRIAEENKLTLPQLRMALDKDGIPFAKFREDIRNEIVTARLREREVDNRIVISDGEIDNFVKTHP
;
A
#
# COMPACT_ATOMS: atom_id res chain seq x y z
N ASN A 1 -22.23 -1.62 -8.82
CA ASN A 1 -21.32 -2.49 -8.03
C ASN A 1 -19.91 -2.46 -8.62
N VAL A 2 -19.21 -1.32 -8.54
CA VAL A 2 -17.84 -1.14 -9.08
C VAL A 2 -16.97 -0.51 -8.00
N LYS A 3 -16.67 -1.26 -6.93
CA LYS A 3 -15.71 -0.82 -5.90
C LYS A 3 -14.61 -1.84 -5.59
N GLU A 4 -14.70 -3.06 -6.13
CA GLU A 4 -13.81 -4.16 -5.75
C GLU A 4 -12.67 -4.42 -6.75
N THR A 5 -12.70 -3.78 -7.93
CA THR A 5 -11.71 -4.01 -9.00
C THR A 5 -10.44 -3.17 -8.86
N GLY A 6 -10.45 -2.09 -8.07
CA GLY A 6 -9.33 -1.15 -7.99
C GLY A 6 -8.33 -1.38 -6.86
N LEU A 7 -8.48 -2.45 -6.06
CA LEU A 7 -7.59 -2.75 -4.91
C LEU A 7 -6.92 -4.11 -5.01
N ARG A 8 -7.15 -4.87 -6.10
CA ARG A 8 -6.46 -6.14 -6.30
C ARG A 8 -4.99 -5.89 -6.62
N VAL A 9 -4.14 -6.73 -6.04
CA VAL A 9 -2.70 -6.78 -6.33
C VAL A 9 -2.49 -8.03 -7.16
N ASP A 10 -2.17 -7.86 -8.44
CA ASP A 10 -1.83 -8.98 -9.31
C ASP A 10 -0.45 -9.53 -8.95
N ASP A 11 -0.19 -10.79 -9.29
CA ASP A 11 1.08 -11.44 -8.95
C ASP A 11 2.29 -10.71 -9.53
N ALA A 12 2.15 -10.11 -10.72
CA ALA A 12 3.22 -9.31 -11.34
C ALA A 12 3.56 -8.02 -10.54
N ASP A 13 2.58 -7.38 -9.90
CA ASP A 13 2.82 -6.24 -9.01
C ASP A 13 3.44 -6.69 -7.70
N LEU A 14 2.97 -7.81 -7.16
CA LEU A 14 3.52 -8.40 -5.95
C LEU A 14 4.98 -8.82 -6.13
N ASP A 15 5.32 -9.50 -7.22
CA ASP A 15 6.68 -9.91 -7.54
C ASP A 15 7.62 -8.71 -7.72
N ARG A 16 7.14 -7.63 -8.36
CA ARG A 16 7.92 -6.38 -8.45
C ARG A 16 8.14 -5.74 -7.08
N ALA A 17 7.14 -5.72 -6.22
CA ALA A 17 7.27 -5.18 -4.86
C ALA A 17 8.28 -6.00 -4.03
N ILE A 18 8.20 -7.32 -4.11
CA ILE A 18 9.15 -8.22 -3.43
C ILE A 18 10.57 -8.04 -3.99
N GLY A 19 10.71 -7.88 -5.30
CA GLY A 19 11.99 -7.55 -5.94
C GLY A 19 12.61 -6.29 -5.36
N ARG A 20 11.83 -5.21 -5.23
CA ARG A 20 12.28 -3.96 -4.61
C ARG A 20 12.72 -4.16 -3.16
N ILE A 21 11.94 -4.89 -2.36
CA ILE A 21 12.30 -5.19 -0.95
C ILE A 21 13.64 -5.94 -0.89
N ALA A 22 13.85 -6.91 -1.80
CA ALA A 22 15.13 -7.61 -1.89
C ALA A 22 16.27 -6.63 -2.20
N GLU A 23 16.11 -5.79 -3.23
CA GLU A 23 17.09 -4.78 -3.63
C GLU A 23 17.41 -3.78 -2.49
N GLU A 24 16.39 -3.30 -1.76
CA GLU A 24 16.57 -2.41 -0.60
C GLU A 24 17.35 -3.08 0.53
N ASN A 25 17.17 -4.38 0.73
CA ASN A 25 17.94 -5.18 1.67
C ASN A 25 19.32 -5.59 1.11
N LYS A 26 19.68 -5.15 -0.11
CA LYS A 26 20.89 -5.57 -0.84
C LYS A 26 20.98 -7.08 -1.02
N LEU A 27 19.82 -7.74 -1.10
CA LEU A 27 19.67 -9.16 -1.33
C LEU A 27 19.13 -9.40 -2.72
N THR A 28 19.56 -10.49 -3.33
CA THR A 28 18.85 -11.05 -4.49
C THR A 28 17.58 -11.78 -4.01
N LEU A 29 16.59 -11.93 -4.89
CA LEU A 29 15.37 -12.70 -4.60
C LEU A 29 15.64 -14.11 -4.01
N PRO A 30 16.58 -14.92 -4.55
CA PRO A 30 16.93 -16.19 -3.93
C PRO A 30 17.58 -16.04 -2.54
N GLN A 31 18.40 -15.01 -2.30
CA GLN A 31 18.97 -14.76 -0.97
C GLN A 31 17.91 -14.32 0.04
N LEU A 32 16.95 -13.48 -0.37
CA LEU A 32 15.81 -13.10 0.45
C LEU A 32 15.01 -14.35 0.85
N ARG A 33 14.76 -15.25 -0.10
CA ARG A 33 14.07 -16.53 0.18
C ARG A 33 14.84 -17.40 1.18
N MET A 34 16.16 -17.49 1.06
CA MET A 34 17.00 -18.22 2.01
C MET A 34 17.02 -17.56 3.40
N ALA A 35 16.99 -16.23 3.47
CA ALA A 35 16.88 -15.52 4.74
C ALA A 35 15.55 -15.84 5.43
N LEU A 36 14.43 -15.70 4.71
CA LEU A 36 13.10 -16.05 5.21
C LEU A 36 13.01 -17.51 5.68
N ASP A 37 13.60 -18.44 4.93
CA ASP A 37 13.66 -19.86 5.30
C ASP A 37 14.43 -20.09 6.61
N LYS A 38 15.57 -19.40 6.80
CA LYS A 38 16.33 -19.43 8.06
C LYS A 38 15.54 -18.89 9.25
N ASP A 39 14.72 -17.88 9.03
CA ASP A 39 13.80 -17.32 10.02
C ASP A 39 12.54 -18.18 10.22
N GLY A 40 12.41 -19.30 9.48
CA GLY A 40 11.25 -20.19 9.55
C GLY A 40 9.98 -19.60 8.93
N ILE A 41 10.12 -18.57 8.09
CA ILE A 41 9.02 -17.87 7.44
C ILE A 41 8.81 -18.48 6.04
N PRO A 42 7.65 -19.11 5.78
CA PRO A 42 7.34 -19.62 4.45
C PRO A 42 7.25 -18.47 3.44
N PHE A 43 7.92 -18.60 2.29
CA PHE A 43 7.87 -17.57 1.25
C PHE A 43 6.44 -17.24 0.79
N ALA A 44 5.54 -18.23 0.77
CA ALA A 44 4.13 -18.01 0.47
C ALA A 44 3.46 -17.08 1.49
N LYS A 45 3.72 -17.27 2.79
CA LYS A 45 3.22 -16.40 3.86
C LYS A 45 3.77 -14.98 3.71
N PHE A 46 5.07 -14.86 3.46
CA PHE A 46 5.69 -13.56 3.19
C PHE A 46 5.03 -12.84 1.99
N ARG A 47 4.79 -13.55 0.88
CA ARG A 47 4.06 -13.00 -0.28
C ARG A 47 2.67 -12.49 0.10
N GLU A 48 1.93 -13.21 0.92
CA GLU A 48 0.60 -12.79 1.38
C GLU A 48 0.66 -11.57 2.31
N ASP A 49 1.62 -11.53 3.23
CA ASP A 49 1.84 -10.38 4.11
C ASP A 49 2.16 -9.11 3.27
N ILE A 50 3.04 -9.20 2.28
CA ILE A 50 3.33 -8.07 1.37
C ILE A 50 2.10 -7.67 0.54
N ARG A 51 1.29 -8.62 0.08
CA ARG A 51 0.05 -8.33 -0.62
C ARG A 51 -0.89 -7.47 0.24
N ASN A 52 -1.05 -7.84 1.51
CA ASN A 52 -1.89 -7.11 2.46
C ASN A 52 -1.34 -5.71 2.77
N GLU A 53 -0.02 -5.58 2.92
CA GLU A 53 0.66 -4.28 3.09
C GLU A 53 0.41 -3.35 1.90
N ILE A 54 0.53 -3.85 0.66
CA ILE A 54 0.28 -3.06 -0.55
C ILE A 54 -1.18 -2.57 -0.59
N VAL A 55 -2.14 -3.44 -0.26
CA VAL A 55 -3.56 -3.08 -0.20
C VAL A 55 -3.79 -2.00 0.86
N THR A 56 -3.20 -2.16 2.04
CA THR A 56 -3.31 -1.21 3.16
C THR A 56 -2.69 0.14 2.82
N ALA A 57 -1.52 0.16 2.19
CA ALA A 57 -0.87 1.38 1.72
C ALA A 57 -1.76 2.13 0.72
N ARG A 58 -2.31 1.42 -0.28
CA ARG A 58 -3.22 2.01 -1.29
C ARG A 58 -4.52 2.56 -0.67
N LEU A 59 -5.05 1.89 0.37
CA LEU A 59 -6.22 2.39 1.11
C LEU A 59 -5.89 3.69 1.84
N ARG A 60 -4.77 3.72 2.56
CA ARG A 60 -4.31 4.91 3.27
C ARG A 60 -4.07 6.10 2.34
N GLU A 61 -3.44 5.87 1.19
CA GLU A 61 -3.22 6.91 0.17
C GLU A 61 -4.55 7.53 -0.30
N ARG A 62 -5.58 6.71 -0.52
CA ARG A 62 -6.92 7.20 -0.89
C ARG A 62 -7.60 8.00 0.22
N GLU A 63 -7.43 7.60 1.48
CA GLU A 63 -7.99 8.34 2.61
C GLU A 63 -7.30 9.68 2.81
N VAL A 64 -5.97 9.74 2.59
CA VAL A 64 -5.21 11.00 2.65
C VAL A 64 -5.60 11.94 1.51
N ASP A 65 -5.71 11.44 0.28
CA ASP A 65 -6.15 12.22 -0.89
C ASP A 65 -7.57 12.80 -0.71
N ASN A 66 -8.51 12.00 -0.20
CA ASN A 66 -9.86 12.49 0.12
C ASN A 66 -9.87 13.55 1.23
N ARG A 67 -8.97 13.47 2.23
CA ARG A 67 -8.87 14.51 3.28
C ARG A 67 -8.27 15.82 2.79
N ILE A 68 -7.36 15.77 1.81
CA ILE A 68 -6.79 16.98 1.19
C ILE A 68 -7.86 17.67 0.32
N VAL A 69 -8.66 16.93 -0.45
CA VAL A 69 -9.73 17.51 -1.29
C VAL A 69 -10.85 18.18 -0.46
N ILE A 70 -11.15 17.69 0.74
CA ILE A 70 -12.12 18.35 1.64
C ILE A 70 -11.54 19.65 2.25
N SER A 71 -10.21 19.80 2.32
CA SER A 71 -9.57 21.00 2.90
C SER A 71 -9.58 22.21 1.96
N ASP A 72 -9.70 22.01 0.64
CA ASP A 72 -9.90 23.09 -0.36
C ASP A 72 -11.40 23.35 -0.66
N GLY A 73 -12.31 22.51 -0.15
CA GLY A 73 -13.76 22.59 -0.39
C GLY A 73 -14.59 23.21 0.73
N GLU A 74 -14.02 23.46 1.92
CA GLU A 74 -14.72 24.10 3.05
C GLU A 74 -14.09 25.43 3.48
N ILE A 75 -13.73 26.29 2.51
CA ILE A 75 -13.50 27.72 2.74
C ILE A 75 -14.48 28.57 1.93
N ASP A 76 -15.79 28.27 1.99
CA ASP A 76 -16.83 29.25 1.62
C ASP A 76 -18.14 28.99 2.38
N ASN A 77 -18.09 29.09 3.71
CA ASN A 77 -19.20 29.65 4.50
C ASN A 77 -18.84 29.66 5.99
N PHE A 78 -18.05 30.64 6.41
CA PHE A 78 -18.15 31.11 7.78
C PHE A 78 -18.38 32.62 7.79
N VAL A 79 -19.66 32.95 7.62
CA VAL A 79 -20.35 34.07 8.28
C VAL A 79 -19.96 35.47 7.80
N LYS A 80 -20.66 35.90 6.73
CA LYS A 80 -21.36 37.20 6.79
C LYS A 80 -22.27 37.22 8.02
N THR A 81 -22.44 38.41 8.60
CA THR A 81 -23.25 38.80 9.77
C THR A 81 -22.45 38.79 11.07
N HIS A 82 -22.05 39.96 11.55
CA HIS A 82 -22.86 40.82 12.42
C HIS A 82 -22.57 42.30 12.07
N PRO A 83 -23.58 43.19 12.20
CA PRO A 83 -23.63 44.56 11.65
C PRO A 83 -22.64 45.56 12.27
#